data_AF-A0A4V0NCY9-F1
#
_entry.id   AF-A0A4V0NCY9-F1
#
_cell.length_a   1.000
_cell.length_b   1.000
_cell.length_c   1.000
_cell.angle_alpha   90.00
_cell.angle_beta   90.00
_cell.angle_gamma   90.00
#
_symmetry.space_group_name_H-M   'P 1'
#
loop_
_entity.id
_entity.type
_entity.pdbx_description
1 polymer ?
#
loop_
_entity_poly.entity_id
_entity_poly.type
_entity_poly.pdbx_seq_one_letter_code
_entity_poly.pdbx_strand_id
1 'polypeptide(L)'
;MACVAGCGVNPVPEPPAAPALVGEVSGAYCDACDDPVIDLAGGPGSARNADAVWAVNLDGTAPPAVAEVGADGSFVLSLEASPGDEVRLQARRGERRSEPVDRVVAVGILESAPRPLADCLRVAPELALPDTAVGEASTGVLRIEHGCGAPLAIDAIALRAPAEELVVQGTPAPVVVEPGEPLEVLVTFRPRASGAREEVLLLEVSSPAATRRAVTLFGRGVP
;
A
#
# COMPACT_ATOMS: atom_id res chain seq x y z
N MET A 1 38.37 -25.96 45.68
CA MET A 1 38.36 -26.01 44.20
C MET A 1 36.90 -26.01 43.78
N ALA A 2 36.38 -24.88 43.34
CA ALA A 2 34.97 -24.74 42.93
C ALA A 2 34.96 -24.35 41.45
N CYS A 3 34.40 -25.22 40.60
CA CYS A 3 34.21 -24.96 39.18
C CYS A 3 32.91 -24.15 39.00
N VAL A 4 33.03 -22.93 38.49
CA VAL A 4 31.90 -22.11 38.05
C VAL A 4 31.59 -22.50 36.60
N ALA A 5 30.42 -23.09 36.37
CA ALA A 5 29.89 -23.34 35.03
C ALA A 5 29.36 -22.02 34.47
N GLY A 6 30.03 -21.48 33.45
CA GLY A 6 29.55 -20.35 32.68
C GLY A 6 28.46 -20.81 31.70
N CYS A 7 27.23 -20.38 31.91
CA CYS A 7 26.16 -20.49 30.91
C CYS A 7 26.48 -19.54 29.75
N GLY A 8 27.09 -20.05 28.69
CA GLY A 8 27.21 -19.36 27.41
C GLY A 8 25.84 -19.26 26.76
N VAL A 9 25.10 -18.18 27.05
CA VAL A 9 23.98 -17.77 26.21
C VAL A 9 24.56 -17.36 24.86
N ASN A 10 24.38 -18.21 23.86
CA ASN A 10 24.66 -17.86 22.48
C ASN A 10 23.70 -16.72 22.11
N PRO A 11 24.17 -15.51 21.74
CA PRO A 11 23.28 -14.45 21.33
C PRO A 11 22.51 -14.92 20.11
N VAL A 12 21.19 -15.08 20.26
CA VAL A 12 20.31 -15.30 19.12
C VAL A 12 20.46 -14.07 18.21
N PRO A 13 20.83 -14.23 16.93
CA PRO A 13 20.90 -13.10 16.02
C PRO A 13 19.53 -12.43 15.96
N GLU A 14 19.48 -11.12 16.23
CA GLU A 14 18.24 -10.36 16.04
C GLU A 14 17.82 -10.48 14.57
N PRO A 15 16.54 -10.76 14.29
CA PRO A 15 16.04 -10.81 12.93
C PRO A 15 16.41 -9.52 12.20
N PRO A 16 16.82 -9.59 10.92
CA PRO A 16 17.15 -8.41 10.15
C PRO A 16 15.94 -7.47 10.13
N ALA A 17 16.14 -6.24 10.61
CA ALA A 17 15.07 -5.27 10.74
C ALA A 17 14.28 -5.09 9.42
N ALA A 18 12.97 -4.92 9.56
CA ALA A 18 12.07 -4.68 8.45
C ALA A 18 12.32 -3.30 7.82
N PRO A 19 12.06 -3.15 6.50
CA PRO A 19 12.07 -1.83 5.88
C PRO A 19 11.03 -0.93 6.53
N ALA A 20 11.33 0.35 6.67
CA ALA A 20 10.43 1.34 7.26
C ALA A 20 10.57 2.69 6.58
N LEU A 21 9.43 3.34 6.32
CA LEU A 21 9.34 4.72 5.88
C LEU A 21 8.91 5.57 7.08
N VAL A 22 9.84 6.34 7.65
CA VAL A 22 9.65 7.00 8.96
C VAL A 22 9.89 8.50 8.96
N GLY A 23 10.60 9.02 7.96
CA GLY A 23 10.84 10.46 7.84
C GLY A 23 9.71 11.16 7.11
N GLU A 24 9.81 12.48 7.09
CA GLU A 24 8.94 13.32 6.27
C GLU A 24 9.19 13.04 4.79
N VAL A 25 8.12 13.16 4.01
CA VAL A 25 8.14 13.15 2.56
C VAL A 25 7.74 14.54 2.13
N SER A 26 8.54 15.17 1.28
CA SER A 26 8.26 16.49 0.73
C SER A 26 8.05 16.43 -0.77
N GLY A 27 7.13 17.25 -1.29
CA GLY A 27 6.84 17.41 -2.69
C GLY A 27 7.43 18.70 -3.23
N ALA A 28 7.96 18.65 -4.44
CA ALA A 28 8.37 19.82 -5.21
C ALA A 28 7.90 19.67 -6.66
N TYR A 29 7.49 20.77 -7.28
CA TYR A 29 7.25 20.75 -8.72
C TYR A 29 8.53 20.39 -9.45
N CYS A 30 8.42 19.52 -10.45
CA CYS A 30 9.53 19.30 -11.36
C CYS A 30 9.60 20.49 -12.34
N ASP A 31 10.47 21.46 -12.06
CA ASP A 31 10.67 22.64 -12.92
C ASP A 31 11.19 22.30 -14.34
N ALA A 32 11.65 21.06 -14.55
CA ALA A 32 12.21 20.58 -15.81
C ALA A 32 11.33 19.57 -16.55
N CYS A 33 10.13 19.25 -16.04
CA CYS A 33 9.22 18.27 -16.64
C CYS A 33 8.14 18.97 -17.47
N ASP A 34 7.81 18.40 -18.65
CA ASP A 34 6.75 18.91 -19.54
C ASP A 34 5.33 18.47 -19.11
N ASP A 35 5.23 17.47 -18.21
CA ASP A 35 3.98 16.89 -17.69
C ASP A 35 3.78 17.22 -16.19
N PRO A 36 2.57 17.07 -15.61
CA PRO A 36 2.31 17.30 -14.18
C PRO A 36 2.99 16.21 -13.32
N VAL A 37 4.29 16.34 -13.19
CA VAL A 37 5.16 15.46 -12.41
C VAL A 37 5.55 16.19 -11.14
N ILE A 38 5.41 15.50 -10.01
CA ILE A 38 5.94 15.96 -8.73
C ILE A 38 7.12 15.10 -8.31
N ASP A 39 8.17 15.75 -7.83
CA ASP A 39 9.27 15.07 -7.15
C ASP A 39 8.90 14.88 -5.68
N LEU A 40 8.82 13.63 -5.25
CA LEU A 40 8.69 13.24 -3.85
C LEU A 40 10.07 12.89 -3.31
N ALA A 41 10.46 13.56 -2.22
CA ALA A 41 11.76 13.39 -1.61
C ALA A 41 11.65 13.06 -0.12
N GLY A 42 12.51 12.15 0.34
CA GLY A 42 12.78 11.94 1.76
C GLY A 42 14.22 12.32 2.07
N GLY A 43 14.43 13.06 3.16
CA GLY A 43 15.76 13.41 3.64
C GLY A 43 16.53 12.20 4.23
N PRO A 44 17.76 12.41 4.70
CA PRO A 44 18.54 11.38 5.38
C PRO A 44 17.76 10.72 6.51
N GLY A 45 17.74 9.40 6.54
CA GLY A 45 17.06 8.57 7.53
C GLY A 45 15.55 8.40 7.29
N SER A 46 14.98 8.96 6.22
CA SER A 46 13.56 8.84 5.91
C SER A 46 13.16 7.40 5.57
N ALA A 47 14.00 6.66 4.84
CA ALA A 47 13.86 5.23 4.63
C ALA A 47 14.93 4.47 5.43
N ARG A 48 14.53 3.41 6.15
CA ARG A 48 15.42 2.57 6.96
C ARG A 48 15.34 1.12 6.51
N ASN A 49 16.49 0.44 6.50
CA ASN A 49 16.59 -0.97 6.10
C ASN A 49 15.94 -1.27 4.75
N ALA A 50 15.98 -0.30 3.83
CA ALA A 50 15.34 -0.33 2.54
C ALA A 50 16.38 -0.14 1.43
N ASP A 51 16.16 -0.77 0.28
CA ASP A 51 16.92 -0.55 -0.96
C ASP A 51 16.16 0.33 -1.95
N ALA A 52 14.83 0.40 -1.83
CA ALA A 52 13.99 1.20 -2.69
C ALA A 52 12.80 1.83 -1.95
N VAL A 53 12.29 2.93 -2.50
CA VAL A 53 10.96 3.46 -2.20
C VAL A 53 10.10 3.32 -3.45
N TRP A 54 8.95 2.68 -3.26
CA TRP A 54 7.90 2.59 -4.27
C TRP A 54 6.81 3.60 -3.95
N ALA A 55 6.28 4.26 -4.97
CA ALA A 55 5.15 5.16 -4.82
C ALA A 55 4.18 5.06 -6.00
N VAL A 56 2.90 5.30 -5.73
CA VAL A 56 1.85 5.36 -6.76
C VAL A 56 0.86 6.47 -6.47
N ASN A 57 0.37 7.13 -7.51
CA ASN A 57 -0.74 8.07 -7.43
C ASN A 57 -2.05 7.28 -7.39
N LEU A 58 -2.81 7.41 -6.31
CA LEU A 58 -4.08 6.72 -6.09
C LEU A 58 -5.27 7.37 -6.82
N ASP A 59 -5.11 8.61 -7.27
CA ASP A 59 -6.10 9.35 -8.06
C ASP A 59 -5.84 9.24 -9.58
N GLY A 60 -4.70 8.67 -9.96
CA GLY A 60 -4.31 8.42 -11.34
C GLY A 60 -4.18 6.93 -11.68
N THR A 61 -4.02 6.63 -12.97
CA THR A 61 -3.82 5.27 -13.49
C THR A 61 -2.40 4.99 -13.94
N ALA A 62 -1.50 5.99 -13.86
CA ALA A 62 -0.10 5.85 -14.22
C ALA A 62 0.57 4.70 -13.44
N PRO A 63 1.57 4.01 -14.03
CA PRO A 63 2.36 3.02 -13.32
C PRO A 63 3.02 3.60 -12.07
N PRO A 64 3.32 2.77 -11.06
CA PRO A 64 4.07 3.23 -9.89
C PRO A 64 5.50 3.61 -10.27
N ALA A 65 6.04 4.58 -9.54
CA ALA A 65 7.44 4.98 -9.59
C ALA A 65 8.24 4.25 -8.50
N VAL A 66 9.52 3.97 -8.79
CA VAL A 66 10.46 3.36 -7.84
C VAL A 66 11.76 4.14 -7.87
N ALA A 67 12.29 4.48 -6.71
CA ALA A 67 13.62 5.07 -6.56
C ALA A 67 14.49 4.24 -5.63
N GLU A 68 15.79 4.25 -5.91
CA GLU A 68 16.79 3.70 -5.00
C GLU A 68 16.90 4.54 -3.72
N VAL A 69 17.15 3.88 -2.60
CA VAL A 69 17.42 4.53 -1.32
C VAL A 69 18.93 4.74 -1.16
N GLY A 70 19.33 5.98 -0.92
CA GLY A 70 20.71 6.34 -0.63
C GLY A 70 21.24 5.67 0.64
N ALA A 71 22.56 5.60 0.78
CA ALA A 71 23.20 4.98 1.94
C ALA A 71 22.82 5.64 3.29
N ASP A 72 22.43 6.91 3.24
CA ASP A 72 21.95 7.66 4.40
C ASP A 72 20.43 7.54 4.62
N GLY A 73 19.70 6.80 3.78
CA GLY A 73 18.25 6.63 3.85
C GLY A 73 17.44 7.69 3.11
N SER A 74 18.08 8.60 2.37
CA SER A 74 17.41 9.57 1.51
C SER A 74 16.91 8.93 0.20
N PHE A 75 15.94 9.57 -0.46
CA PHE A 75 15.45 9.16 -1.78
C PHE A 75 14.80 10.36 -2.49
N VAL A 76 14.75 10.30 -3.82
CA VAL A 76 13.98 11.21 -4.67
C VAL A 76 13.34 10.38 -5.77
N LEU A 77 12.03 10.52 -5.98
CA LEU A 77 11.30 9.84 -7.03
C LEU A 77 10.32 10.81 -7.70
N SER A 78 10.17 10.69 -9.01
CA SER A 78 9.24 11.51 -9.79
C SER A 78 7.97 10.71 -10.08
N LEU A 79 6.81 11.32 -9.88
CA LEU A 79 5.52 10.68 -10.03
C LEU A 79 4.56 11.59 -10.81
N GLU A 80 3.79 11.03 -11.73
CA GLU A 80 2.66 11.72 -12.37
C GLU A 80 1.54 11.94 -11.33
N ALA A 81 1.49 13.15 -10.77
CA ALA A 81 0.51 13.53 -9.75
C ALA A 81 0.36 15.05 -9.67
N SER A 82 -0.84 15.48 -9.29
CA SER A 82 -1.20 16.87 -9.08
C SER A 82 -1.34 17.19 -7.58
N PRO A 83 -1.13 18.45 -7.16
CA PRO A 83 -1.46 18.87 -5.80
C PRO A 83 -2.91 18.54 -5.44
N GLY A 84 -3.11 17.91 -4.27
CA GLY A 84 -4.41 17.41 -3.81
C GLY A 84 -4.64 15.92 -4.09
N ASP A 85 -3.91 15.32 -5.04
CA ASP A 85 -3.92 13.87 -5.24
C ASP A 85 -3.40 13.16 -3.99
N GLU A 86 -3.83 11.94 -3.80
CA GLU A 86 -3.34 11.04 -2.77
C GLU A 86 -2.32 10.07 -3.37
N VAL A 87 -1.18 9.94 -2.70
CA VAL A 87 -0.12 9.00 -3.11
C VAL A 87 0.12 8.00 -2.00
N ARG A 88 0.37 6.75 -2.40
CA ARG A 88 0.83 5.70 -1.48
C ARG A 88 2.31 5.51 -1.65
N LEU A 89 3.05 5.49 -0.54
CA LEU A 89 4.48 5.20 -0.49
C LEU A 89 4.77 3.97 0.36
N GLN A 90 5.79 3.20 -0.03
CA GLN A 90 6.33 2.09 0.76
C GLN A 90 7.85 2.01 0.61
N ALA A 91 8.55 1.85 1.74
CA ALA A 91 9.94 1.45 1.74
C ALA A 91 10.03 -0.07 1.50
N ARG A 92 10.97 -0.51 0.67
CA ARG A 92 11.12 -1.92 0.25
C ARG A 92 12.53 -2.41 0.44
N ARG A 93 12.65 -3.73 0.65
CA ARG A 93 13.93 -4.46 0.64
C ARG A 93 13.73 -5.86 0.09
N GLY A 94 14.09 -6.07 -1.18
CA GLY A 94 13.66 -7.25 -1.93
C GLY A 94 12.13 -7.39 -1.90
N GLU A 95 11.62 -8.54 -1.49
CA GLU A 95 10.16 -8.76 -1.39
C GLU A 95 9.52 -8.19 -0.11
N ARG A 96 10.34 -7.74 0.86
CA ARG A 96 9.83 -7.16 2.12
C ARG A 96 9.40 -5.71 1.89
N ARG A 97 8.31 -5.31 2.54
CA ARG A 97 7.71 -3.97 2.44
C ARG A 97 7.44 -3.41 3.83
N SER A 98 7.50 -2.09 3.95
CA SER A 98 6.95 -1.40 5.12
C SER A 98 5.43 -1.39 5.06
N GLU A 99 4.78 -1.04 6.17
CA GLU A 99 3.39 -0.57 6.11
C GLU A 99 3.28 0.57 5.07
N PRO A 100 2.22 0.59 4.26
CA PRO A 100 1.99 1.66 3.30
C PRO A 100 1.62 2.94 4.02
N VAL A 101 2.10 4.04 3.46
CA VAL A 101 1.85 5.38 3.97
C VAL A 101 1.17 6.18 2.87
N ASP A 102 -0.05 6.63 3.15
CA ASP A 102 -0.83 7.46 2.23
C ASP A 102 -0.65 8.94 2.59
N ARG A 103 -0.40 9.76 1.58
CA ARG A 103 -0.06 11.18 1.71
C ARG A 103 -0.81 12.02 0.69
N VAL A 104 -1.14 13.26 1.06
CA VAL A 104 -1.73 14.23 0.12
C VAL A 104 -0.61 15.02 -0.52
N VAL A 105 -0.58 15.02 -1.84
CA VAL A 105 0.41 15.73 -2.66
C VAL A 105 0.28 17.23 -2.45
N ALA A 106 1.39 17.86 -2.07
CA ALA A 106 1.51 19.29 -1.87
C ALA A 106 2.97 19.71 -2.12
N VAL A 107 3.20 21.02 -2.27
CA VAL A 107 4.56 21.57 -2.24
C VAL A 107 5.00 21.72 -0.78
N GLY A 108 6.19 21.23 -0.46
CA GLY A 108 6.69 21.14 0.92
C GLY A 108 6.35 19.80 1.55
N ILE A 109 6.27 19.73 2.89
CA ILE A 109 6.00 18.48 3.62
C ILE A 109 4.59 18.00 3.30
N LEU A 110 4.45 16.74 2.89
CA LEU A 110 3.15 16.12 2.62
C LEU A 110 2.48 15.70 3.92
N GLU A 111 1.19 15.98 4.02
CA GLU A 111 0.35 15.56 5.14
C GLU A 111 -0.16 14.13 4.96
N SER A 112 -0.57 13.50 6.06
CA SER A 112 -1.22 12.19 6.00
C SER A 112 -2.60 12.31 5.34
N ALA A 113 -2.91 11.37 4.45
CA ALA A 113 -4.24 11.35 3.82
C ALA A 113 -5.33 11.18 4.89
N PRO A 114 -6.40 12.00 4.85
CA PRO A 114 -7.45 11.95 5.87
C PRO A 114 -8.22 10.64 5.80
N ARG A 115 -8.55 10.09 6.98
CA ARG A 115 -9.32 8.85 7.15
C ARG A 115 -10.43 9.04 8.19
N PRO A 116 -11.49 9.83 7.90
CA PRO A 116 -12.50 10.19 8.91
C PRO A 116 -13.20 9.02 9.59
N LEU A 117 -13.28 7.86 8.93
CA LEU A 117 -13.87 6.64 9.49
C LEU A 117 -12.86 5.63 10.04
N ALA A 118 -11.59 6.00 10.30
CA ALA A 118 -10.54 5.04 10.69
C ALA A 118 -10.86 4.26 11.98
N ASP A 119 -11.63 4.85 12.89
CA ASP A 119 -11.98 4.22 14.16
C ASP A 119 -13.01 3.09 14.02
N CYS A 120 -13.84 3.14 12.97
CA CYS A 120 -14.99 2.24 12.81
C CYS A 120 -15.05 1.50 11.46
N LEU A 121 -14.30 1.92 10.45
CA LEU A 121 -14.12 1.23 9.18
C LEU A 121 -12.67 0.75 9.07
N ARG A 122 -12.46 -0.55 9.30
CA ARG A 122 -11.15 -1.19 9.22
C ARG A 122 -11.08 -2.08 7.98
N VAL A 123 -10.03 -1.83 7.21
CA VAL A 123 -9.68 -2.61 6.02
C VAL A 123 -8.17 -2.81 6.08
N ALA A 124 -7.71 -4.05 5.91
CA ALA A 124 -6.28 -4.31 5.85
C ALA A 124 -5.67 -3.51 4.67
N PRO A 125 -4.54 -2.82 4.86
CA PRO A 125 -3.98 -1.97 3.83
C PRO A 125 -3.32 -2.76 2.69
N GLU A 126 -3.13 -4.07 2.88
CA GLU A 126 -2.60 -5.00 1.91
C GLU A 126 -3.40 -6.31 1.91
N LEU A 127 -3.48 -6.97 0.75
CA LEU A 127 -3.95 -8.34 0.60
C LEU A 127 -2.94 -9.13 -0.22
N ALA A 128 -2.29 -10.11 0.42
CA ALA A 128 -1.49 -11.10 -0.28
C ALA A 128 -2.39 -12.20 -0.87
N LEU A 129 -2.27 -12.41 -2.16
CA LEU A 129 -2.94 -13.47 -2.91
C LEU A 129 -2.01 -14.70 -2.94
N PRO A 130 -2.57 -15.93 -2.95
CA PRO A 130 -1.75 -17.12 -3.06
C PRO A 130 -0.87 -17.11 -4.31
N ASP A 131 0.30 -17.73 -4.22
CA ASP A 131 1.12 -18.04 -5.39
C ASP A 131 0.32 -18.92 -6.35
N THR A 132 0.26 -18.52 -7.61
CA THR A 132 -0.62 -19.16 -8.62
C THR A 132 0.20 -19.57 -9.82
N ALA A 133 0.03 -20.81 -10.28
CA ALA A 133 0.69 -21.28 -11.50
C ALA A 133 0.22 -20.45 -12.71
N VAL A 134 1.10 -20.20 -13.67
CA VAL A 134 0.73 -19.46 -14.89
C VAL A 134 -0.42 -20.16 -15.63
N GLY A 135 -1.48 -19.42 -15.94
CA GLY A 135 -2.68 -19.94 -16.59
C GLY A 135 -3.76 -20.47 -15.62
N GLU A 136 -3.45 -20.61 -14.33
CA GLU A 136 -4.39 -21.01 -13.29
C GLU A 136 -5.01 -19.80 -12.57
N ALA A 137 -5.94 -20.07 -11.65
CA ALA A 137 -6.59 -19.04 -10.84
C ALA A 137 -6.46 -19.35 -9.34
N SER A 138 -6.23 -18.31 -8.53
CA SER A 138 -6.41 -18.34 -7.07
C SER A 138 -7.33 -17.21 -6.63
N THR A 139 -7.85 -17.29 -5.40
CA THR A 139 -8.70 -16.26 -4.83
C THR A 139 -8.21 -15.88 -3.44
N GLY A 140 -8.15 -14.57 -3.17
CA GLY A 140 -7.99 -14.00 -1.84
C GLY A 140 -9.29 -13.35 -1.35
N VAL A 141 -9.44 -13.24 -0.04
CA VAL A 141 -10.60 -12.63 0.60
C VAL A 141 -10.15 -11.39 1.37
N LEU A 142 -10.61 -10.22 0.94
CA LEU A 142 -10.49 -8.99 1.69
C LEU A 142 -11.68 -8.86 2.64
N ARG A 143 -11.41 -8.76 3.94
CA ARG A 143 -12.43 -8.47 4.95
C ARG A 143 -12.51 -6.97 5.20
N ILE A 144 -13.73 -6.46 5.18
CA ILE A 144 -14.04 -5.08 5.54
C ILE A 144 -14.83 -5.13 6.84
N GLU A 145 -14.23 -4.63 7.91
CA GLU A 145 -14.88 -4.55 9.21
C GLU A 145 -15.53 -3.17 9.37
N HIS A 146 -16.86 -3.18 9.44
CA HIS A 146 -17.68 -2.01 9.74
C HIS A 146 -18.22 -2.14 11.16
N GLY A 147 -17.78 -1.24 12.04
CA GLY A 147 -18.32 -0.99 13.37
C GLY A 147 -18.94 0.39 13.55
N CYS A 148 -19.16 1.14 12.46
CA CYS A 148 -19.78 2.47 12.52
C CYS A 148 -21.24 2.35 12.97
N GLY A 149 -21.71 3.27 13.81
CA GLY A 149 -23.09 3.25 14.34
C GLY A 149 -24.18 3.63 13.33
N ALA A 150 -23.80 4.01 12.12
CA ALA A 150 -24.69 4.36 11.01
C ALA A 150 -24.40 3.47 9.80
N PRO A 151 -25.35 3.32 8.86
CA PRO A 151 -25.12 2.59 7.61
C PRO A 151 -23.97 3.21 6.80
N LEU A 152 -23.21 2.34 6.14
CA LEU A 152 -22.07 2.72 5.30
C LEU A 152 -22.50 2.64 3.84
N ALA A 153 -22.46 3.78 3.15
CA ALA A 153 -22.67 3.80 1.71
C ALA A 153 -21.31 3.67 1.02
N ILE A 154 -21.10 2.52 0.38
CA ILE A 154 -19.93 2.24 -0.45
C ILE A 154 -20.33 2.53 -1.89
N ASP A 155 -19.67 3.52 -2.50
CA ASP A 155 -19.98 3.96 -3.86
C ASP A 155 -19.26 3.11 -4.90
N ALA A 156 -18.01 2.74 -4.61
CA ALA A 156 -17.17 1.95 -5.52
C ALA A 156 -16.22 1.00 -4.78
N ILE A 157 -16.01 -0.17 -5.38
CA ILE A 157 -14.95 -1.13 -5.06
C ILE A 157 -14.29 -1.52 -6.38
N ALA A 158 -13.15 -0.91 -6.69
CA ALA A 158 -12.54 -1.04 -8.01
C ALA A 158 -11.02 -1.01 -7.94
N LEU A 159 -10.36 -1.61 -8.93
CA LEU A 159 -8.92 -1.41 -9.10
C LEU A 159 -8.67 0.03 -9.54
N ARG A 160 -7.61 0.63 -9.00
CA ARG A 160 -7.13 1.96 -9.37
C ARG A 160 -6.82 2.05 -10.86
N ALA A 161 -6.07 1.10 -11.39
CA ALA A 161 -5.83 0.95 -12.82
C ALA A 161 -6.31 -0.43 -13.32
N PRO A 162 -6.72 -0.56 -14.60
CA PRO A 162 -7.10 -1.84 -15.17
C PRO A 162 -5.95 -2.86 -15.12
N ALA A 163 -6.19 -4.03 -14.51
CA ALA A 163 -5.24 -5.13 -14.46
C ALA A 163 -5.93 -6.44 -14.88
N GLU A 164 -5.65 -6.94 -16.08
CA GLU A 164 -6.35 -8.11 -16.65
C GLU A 164 -6.16 -9.42 -15.88
N GLU A 165 -5.11 -9.48 -15.05
CA GLU A 165 -4.78 -10.65 -14.22
C GLU A 165 -5.52 -10.62 -12.86
N LEU A 166 -6.20 -9.52 -12.52
CA LEU A 166 -6.90 -9.32 -11.26
C LEU A 166 -8.39 -9.06 -11.52
N VAL A 167 -9.26 -9.85 -10.91
CA VAL A 167 -10.71 -9.71 -11.03
C VAL A 167 -11.31 -9.51 -9.64
N VAL A 168 -11.97 -8.38 -9.45
CA VAL A 168 -12.70 -8.06 -8.22
C VAL A 168 -14.12 -8.63 -8.33
N GLN A 169 -14.51 -9.42 -7.34
CA GLN A 169 -15.79 -10.11 -7.25
C GLN A 169 -16.36 -9.97 -5.83
N GLY A 170 -17.61 -10.36 -5.63
CA GLY A 170 -18.28 -10.27 -4.33
C GLY A 170 -19.35 -9.19 -4.35
N THR A 171 -19.41 -8.37 -3.29
CA THR A 171 -20.44 -7.33 -3.14
C THR A 171 -20.32 -6.28 -4.24
N PRO A 172 -21.33 -6.16 -5.13
CA PRO A 172 -21.31 -5.12 -6.15
C PRO A 172 -21.54 -3.76 -5.49
N ALA A 173 -20.71 -2.79 -5.83
CA ALA A 173 -20.95 -1.39 -5.50
C ALA A 173 -21.72 -0.70 -6.66
N PRO A 174 -22.60 0.27 -6.38
CA PRO A 174 -22.86 0.88 -5.07
C PRO A 174 -23.68 -0.05 -4.14
N VAL A 175 -23.39 0.01 -2.83
CA VAL A 175 -24.06 -0.79 -1.79
C VAL A 175 -24.17 -0.01 -0.48
N VAL A 176 -25.25 -0.25 0.27
CA VAL A 176 -25.38 0.22 1.65
C VAL A 176 -25.25 -0.99 2.58
N VAL A 177 -24.37 -0.89 3.56
CA VAL A 177 -24.10 -1.95 4.54
C VAL A 177 -24.57 -1.50 5.91
N GLU A 178 -25.45 -2.28 6.53
CA GLU A 178 -25.98 -1.98 7.86
C GLU A 178 -24.95 -2.32 8.96
N PRO A 179 -24.97 -1.63 10.11
CA PRO A 179 -24.08 -1.95 11.21
C PRO A 179 -24.14 -3.42 11.63
N GLY A 180 -22.98 -4.08 11.68
CA GLY A 180 -22.83 -5.49 12.07
C GLY A 180 -22.99 -6.50 10.94
N GLU A 181 -23.32 -6.06 9.71
CA GLU A 181 -23.29 -6.94 8.55
C GLU A 181 -21.84 -7.21 8.10
N PRO A 182 -21.47 -8.47 7.82
CA PRO A 182 -20.15 -8.78 7.30
C PRO A 182 -20.03 -8.31 5.85
N LEU A 183 -18.87 -7.77 5.50
CA LEU A 183 -18.53 -7.42 4.12
C LEU A 183 -17.22 -8.08 3.71
N GLU A 184 -17.29 -8.90 2.67
CA GLU A 184 -16.14 -9.55 2.06
C GLU A 184 -16.06 -9.21 0.57
N VAL A 185 -14.85 -8.90 0.09
CA VAL A 185 -14.53 -8.71 -1.32
C VAL A 185 -13.61 -9.86 -1.74
N LEU A 186 -13.97 -10.55 -2.81
CA LEU A 186 -13.17 -11.63 -3.38
C LEU A 186 -12.29 -11.05 -4.48
N VAL A 187 -11.01 -11.35 -4.45
CA VAL A 187 -10.06 -10.96 -5.49
C VAL A 187 -9.50 -12.22 -6.13
N THR A 188 -9.82 -12.44 -7.40
CA THR A 188 -9.30 -13.58 -8.17
C THR A 188 -8.07 -13.15 -8.95
N PHE A 189 -6.98 -13.90 -8.82
CA PHE A 189 -5.71 -13.69 -9.50
C PHE A 189 -5.47 -14.78 -10.56
N ARG A 190 -5.16 -14.37 -11.79
CA ARG A 190 -4.88 -15.23 -12.95
C ARG A 190 -3.63 -14.78 -13.69
N PRO A 191 -2.43 -15.17 -13.22
CA PRO A 191 -1.17 -14.73 -13.83
C PRO A 191 -1.00 -15.29 -15.24
N ARG A 192 -0.53 -14.45 -16.16
CA ARG A 192 -0.17 -14.86 -17.54
C ARG A 192 1.32 -15.09 -17.73
N ALA A 193 2.13 -14.71 -16.75
CA ALA A 193 3.57 -14.96 -16.73
C ALA A 193 4.04 -15.03 -15.28
N SER A 194 5.18 -15.69 -15.04
CA SER A 194 5.77 -15.75 -13.71
C SER A 194 6.20 -14.36 -13.21
N GLY A 195 6.31 -14.21 -11.90
CA GLY A 195 6.77 -12.99 -11.23
C GLY A 195 5.69 -12.27 -10.44
N ALA A 196 6.10 -11.22 -9.74
CA ALA A 196 5.20 -10.44 -8.89
C ALA A 196 4.21 -9.62 -9.73
N ARG A 197 3.02 -9.43 -9.17
CA ARG A 197 1.98 -8.53 -9.64
C ARG A 197 1.48 -7.73 -8.47
N GLU A 198 1.32 -6.45 -8.71
CA GLU A 198 0.90 -5.48 -7.72
C GLU A 198 -0.09 -4.50 -8.37
N GLU A 199 -1.19 -4.23 -7.68
CA GLU A 199 -2.12 -3.14 -8.02
C GLU A 199 -2.88 -2.72 -6.75
N VAL A 200 -3.54 -1.57 -6.76
CA VAL A 200 -4.32 -1.06 -5.63
C VAL A 200 -5.81 -1.22 -5.89
N LEU A 201 -6.52 -1.83 -4.94
CA LEU A 201 -7.97 -1.79 -4.84
C LEU A 201 -8.39 -0.56 -4.03
N LEU A 202 -9.30 0.23 -4.58
CA LEU A 202 -9.90 1.39 -3.93
C LEU A 202 -11.32 1.05 -3.47
N LEU A 203 -11.60 1.38 -2.21
CA LEU A 203 -12.92 1.39 -1.60
C LEU A 203 -13.31 2.84 -1.34
N GLU A 204 -14.35 3.31 -2.02
CA GLU A 204 -14.88 4.67 -1.92
C GLU A 204 -16.18 4.67 -1.11
N VAL A 205 -16.25 5.55 -0.11
CA VAL A 205 -17.36 5.65 0.83
C VAL A 205 -17.82 7.08 0.91
N SER A 206 -19.13 7.32 0.80
CA SER A 206 -19.75 8.65 0.93
C SER A 206 -20.46 8.87 2.28
N SER A 207 -20.92 7.80 2.94
CA SER A 207 -21.67 7.89 4.21
C SER A 207 -21.10 6.92 5.25
N PRO A 208 -21.00 7.31 6.54
CA PRO A 208 -21.48 8.57 7.13
C PRO A 208 -20.55 9.78 6.94
N ALA A 209 -19.35 9.56 6.41
CA ALA A 209 -18.45 10.62 5.98
C ALA A 209 -17.64 10.15 4.78
N ALA A 210 -17.33 11.08 3.87
CA ALA A 210 -16.51 10.78 2.70
C ALA A 210 -15.14 10.25 3.12
N THR A 211 -14.78 9.06 2.66
CA THR A 211 -13.45 8.48 2.89
C THR A 211 -13.10 7.47 1.82
N ARG A 212 -11.80 7.29 1.60
CA ARG A 212 -11.26 6.24 0.73
C ARG A 212 -10.40 5.29 1.56
N ARG A 213 -10.40 4.01 1.19
CA ARG A 213 -9.42 3.02 1.65
C ARG A 213 -8.73 2.43 0.43
N ALA A 214 -7.41 2.43 0.46
CA ALA A 214 -6.59 1.78 -0.55
C ALA A 214 -6.03 0.48 0.02
N VAL A 215 -6.13 -0.60 -0.74
CA VAL A 215 -5.61 -1.92 -0.40
C VAL A 215 -4.67 -2.37 -1.49
N THR A 216 -3.38 -2.54 -1.16
CA THR A 216 -2.43 -3.04 -2.14
C THR A 216 -2.58 -4.54 -2.28
N LEU A 217 -2.90 -4.99 -3.49
CA LEU A 217 -3.04 -6.40 -3.86
C LEU A 217 -1.70 -6.90 -4.36
N PHE A 218 -1.25 -8.05 -3.87
CA PHE A 218 0.00 -8.66 -4.31
C PHE A 218 -0.20 -10.13 -4.63
N GLY A 219 0.18 -10.54 -5.84
CA GLY A 219 0.20 -11.94 -6.24
C GLY A 219 1.52 -12.31 -6.91
N ARG A 220 1.85 -13.60 -6.96
CA ARG A 220 3.01 -14.09 -7.72
C ARG A 220 2.61 -15.21 -8.66
N GLY A 221 2.90 -15.01 -9.95
CA GLY A 221 2.86 -16.10 -10.92
C GLY A 221 4.05 -17.03 -10.69
N VAL A 222 3.81 -18.33 -10.56
CA VAL A 222 4.85 -19.36 -10.47
C VAL A 222 4.81 -20.25 -11.72
N PRO A 223 5.94 -20.85 -12.13
CA PRO A 223 5.99 -21.77 -13.26
C PRO A 223 5.03 -22.95 -13.14
#